data_AF-W7JZK1-F1
#
_entry.id   AF-W7JZK1-F1
#
_cell.length_a   1.000
_cell.length_b   1.000
_cell.length_c   1.000
_cell.angle_alpha   90.00
_cell.angle_beta   90.00
_cell.angle_gamma   90.00
#
_symmetry.space_group_name_H-M   'P 1'
#
loop_
_entity.id
_entity.type
_entity.pdbx_description
1 polymer ?
#
loop_
_entity_poly.entity_id
_entity_poly.type
_entity_poly.pdbx_seq_one_letter_code
_entity_poly.pdbx_strand_id
1 'polypeptide(L)'
;MVSDVIILNKIDKLNEHNINELKIFIHKLNPIGTIYTTSYCYVPIENITNLKCYEKKNIKNIIINNTKVENVVSFHYNDFHNMTFHFDHDISSLIQLSDLLNKMKNKFIKQKDTNILKQIVTILKNKNIFSYKKINHILATLLWNSKLQIYRGKGVFVAFNDDIYNNKHKIKLNIYYYQSVGDLYEINHVMTDIHTFFQTYVTKNIKENEIIHTNNNNNNNNNNNNINIISNNINNENTQTEFNIHNINYDHEEHTCDDLLEFENYISDDSSCSENNEYNINNILNNMHIFTSRFLFIGKNINMEDIKNKLDDCLYK
;
A
#
# COMPACT_ATOMS: atom_id res chain seq x y z
N MET A 1 -1.06 25.43 1.08
CA MET A 1 -0.08 24.82 2.01
C MET A 1 0.16 23.38 1.59
N VAL A 2 0.69 23.19 0.38
CA VAL A 2 0.90 21.86 -0.21
C VAL A 2 2.30 21.89 -0.79
N SER A 3 3.26 21.52 0.04
CA SER A 3 4.68 21.65 -0.26
C SER A 3 5.39 20.37 0.13
N ASP A 4 6.26 19.86 -0.72
CA ASP A 4 7.09 18.71 -0.37
C ASP A 4 8.23 19.07 0.60
N VAL A 5 8.66 20.33 0.56
CA VAL A 5 9.64 20.89 1.49
C VAL A 5 9.11 22.16 2.10
N ILE A 6 9.28 22.27 3.42
CA ILE A 6 8.92 23.44 4.21
C ILE A 6 10.18 23.90 4.91
N ILE A 7 10.61 25.14 4.63
CA ILE A 7 11.77 25.75 5.29
C ILE A 7 11.25 26.72 6.35
N LEU A 8 11.52 26.40 7.61
CA LEU A 8 11.27 27.25 8.76
C LEU A 8 12.53 28.05 9.08
N ASN A 9 12.57 29.29 8.60
CA ASN A 9 13.68 30.20 8.86
C ASN A 9 13.50 31.00 10.16
N LYS A 10 14.59 31.63 10.63
CA LYS A 10 14.64 32.49 11.82
C LYS A 10 14.30 31.77 13.12
N ILE A 11 14.63 30.48 13.22
CA ILE A 11 14.40 29.72 14.45
C ILE A 11 15.23 30.24 15.64
N ASP A 12 16.28 31.04 15.41
CA ASP A 12 17.03 31.75 16.46
C ASP A 12 16.18 32.73 17.27
N LYS A 13 15.00 33.13 16.76
CA LYS A 13 14.05 34.00 17.46
C LYS A 13 13.07 33.23 18.36
N LEU A 14 13.09 31.90 18.32
CA LEU A 14 12.18 31.05 19.05
C LEU A 14 12.95 30.13 20.00
N ASN A 15 12.31 29.74 21.10
CA ASN A 15 12.82 28.68 21.95
C ASN A 15 12.50 27.30 21.34
N GLU A 16 13.16 26.26 21.85
CA GLU A 16 13.00 24.89 21.33
C GLU A 16 11.56 24.37 21.45
N HIS A 17 10.86 24.73 22.53
CA HIS A 17 9.47 24.36 22.75
C HIS A 17 8.56 24.87 21.62
N ASN A 18 8.63 26.17 21.31
CA ASN A 18 7.84 26.79 20.25
C ASN A 18 8.19 26.24 18.86
N ILE A 19 9.47 25.93 18.62
CA ILE A 19 9.90 25.28 17.37
C ILE A 19 9.23 23.91 17.23
N ASN A 20 9.17 23.13 18.30
CA ASN A 20 8.54 21.82 18.29
C ASN A 20 7.02 21.90 18.13
N GLU A 21 6.36 22.84 18.80
CA GLU A 21 4.92 23.08 18.60
C GLU A 21 4.61 23.47 17.15
N LEU A 22 5.41 24.35 16.55
CA LEU A 22 5.26 24.76 15.15
C LEU A 22 5.48 23.59 14.19
N LYS A 23 6.48 22.75 14.43
CA LYS A 23 6.71 21.52 13.65
C LYS A 23 5.51 20.60 13.73
N ILE A 24 4.98 20.34 14.93
CA ILE A 24 3.80 19.48 15.13
C ILE A 24 2.58 20.06 14.39
N PHE A 25 2.35 21.36 14.50
CA PHE A 25 1.25 22.04 13.82
C PHE A 25 1.35 21.93 12.30
N ILE A 26 2.52 22.23 11.74
CA ILE A 26 2.77 22.13 10.30
C ILE A 26 2.66 20.69 9.82
N HIS A 27 3.15 19.74 10.61
CA HIS A 27 3.07 18.32 10.28
C HIS A 27 1.60 17.83 10.24
N LYS A 28 0.76 18.30 11.17
CA LYS A 28 -0.68 18.03 11.15
C LYS A 28 -1.36 18.59 9.89
N LEU A 29 -0.93 19.77 9.41
CA LEU A 29 -1.42 20.36 8.16
C LEU A 29 -0.90 19.65 6.91
N ASN A 30 0.38 19.28 6.90
CA ASN A 30 1.05 18.72 5.73
C ASN A 30 1.96 17.56 6.14
N PRO A 31 1.41 16.35 6.32
CA PRO A 31 2.12 15.20 6.87
C PRO A 31 3.19 14.64 5.91
N ILE A 32 3.11 15.01 4.63
CA ILE A 32 4.01 14.56 3.56
C ILE A 32 5.21 15.49 3.35
N GLY A 33 5.16 16.71 3.90
CA GLY A 33 6.22 17.70 3.72
C GLY A 33 7.38 17.47 4.68
N THR A 34 8.60 17.49 4.15
CA THR A 34 9.82 17.50 4.98
C THR A 34 10.04 18.91 5.53
N ILE A 35 10.21 19.03 6.84
CA ILE A 35 10.44 20.31 7.51
C ILE A 35 11.93 20.49 7.81
N TYR A 36 12.55 21.51 7.21
CA TYR A 36 13.90 21.95 7.55
C TYR A 36 13.83 23.23 8.39
N THR A 37 14.48 23.23 9.54
CA THR A 37 14.62 24.42 10.39
C THR A 37 15.99 25.05 10.20
N THR A 38 16.05 26.37 10.07
CA THR A 38 17.29 27.12 9.87
C THR A 38 17.19 28.52 10.47
N SER A 39 18.29 29.08 10.95
CA SER A 39 18.31 30.45 11.49
C SER A 39 18.61 31.49 10.40
N TYR A 40 19.39 31.10 9.38
CA TYR A 40 19.97 32.01 8.39
C TYR A 40 19.75 31.53 6.95
N CYS A 41 18.66 30.82 6.68
CA CYS A 41 18.36 30.23 5.36
C CYS A 41 19.44 29.30 4.78
N TYR A 42 20.33 28.75 5.60
CA TYR A 42 21.31 27.77 5.11
C TYR A 42 20.63 26.40 5.00
N VAL A 43 20.23 26.04 3.78
CA VAL A 43 19.68 24.73 3.43
C VAL A 43 20.45 24.24 2.19
N PRO A 44 21.08 23.04 2.24
CA PRO A 44 21.74 22.46 1.07
C PRO A 44 20.78 22.39 -0.12
N ILE A 45 21.26 22.76 -1.31
CA ILE A 45 20.42 22.84 -2.52
C ILE A 45 19.85 21.47 -2.90
N GLU A 46 20.57 20.40 -2.59
CA GLU A 46 20.19 19.02 -2.83
C GLU A 46 18.91 18.64 -2.07
N ASN A 47 18.69 19.26 -0.91
CA ASN A 47 17.49 19.08 -0.09
C ASN A 47 16.26 19.81 -0.66
N ILE A 48 16.39 20.55 -1.77
CA ILE A 48 15.26 21.19 -2.45
C ILE A 48 15.13 20.81 -3.93
N THR A 49 16.19 20.35 -4.59
CA THR A 49 16.18 20.02 -6.04
C THR A 49 15.99 18.52 -6.35
N ASN A 50 16.51 17.61 -5.53
CA ASN A 50 16.52 16.16 -5.80
C ASN A 50 15.45 15.39 -5.03
N LEU A 51 14.29 16.02 -4.83
CA LEU A 51 13.29 15.50 -3.92
C LEU A 51 12.49 14.33 -4.46
N LYS A 52 12.44 14.15 -5.79
CA LYS A 52 11.72 13.05 -6.44
C LYS A 52 10.26 12.95 -5.95
N CYS A 53 9.62 14.10 -5.69
CA CYS A 53 8.32 14.20 -5.02
C CYS A 53 7.14 13.63 -5.81
N TYR A 54 7.30 13.67 -7.13
CA TYR A 54 6.36 13.18 -8.13
C TYR A 54 6.84 11.88 -8.76
N GLU A 55 8.03 11.38 -8.36
CA GLU A 55 8.47 10.06 -8.78
C GLU A 55 7.74 8.99 -7.98
N LYS A 56 7.36 7.94 -8.70
CA LYS A 56 6.78 6.67 -8.26
C LYS A 56 7.46 6.08 -6.99
N LYS A 57 8.74 6.37 -6.78
CA LYS A 57 9.65 5.71 -5.83
C LYS A 57 9.43 6.07 -4.34
N ASN A 58 8.68 7.14 -4.03
CA ASN A 58 8.61 7.75 -2.69
C ASN A 58 7.36 7.39 -1.85
N ILE A 59 6.85 6.17 -2.00
CA ILE A 59 5.68 5.67 -1.22
C ILE A 59 5.92 5.78 0.32
N LYS A 60 7.18 5.62 0.75
CA LYS A 60 7.61 5.58 2.16
C LYS A 60 7.21 6.81 2.99
N ASN A 61 7.43 8.02 2.47
CA ASN A 61 7.24 9.25 3.24
C ASN A 61 5.76 9.62 3.44
N ILE A 62 4.87 9.01 2.65
CA ILE A 62 3.44 9.30 2.64
C ILE A 62 2.69 8.48 3.69
N ILE A 63 3.26 7.32 4.06
CA ILE A 63 2.57 6.28 4.82
C ILE A 63 3.11 6.14 6.25
N ILE A 64 4.39 6.44 6.50
CA ILE A 64 5.04 6.20 7.81
C ILE A 64 4.68 7.25 8.87
N ASN A 65 4.38 8.50 8.48
CA ASN A 65 4.15 9.58 9.44
C ASN A 65 2.72 9.62 10.02
N ASN A 66 1.80 8.81 9.50
CA ASN A 66 0.46 8.62 10.09
C ASN A 66 0.45 7.31 10.88
N THR A 67 1.20 7.27 11.98
CA THR A 67 1.19 6.15 12.92
C THR A 67 -0.22 5.98 13.50
N LYS A 68 -0.75 4.76 13.38
CA LYS A 68 -2.12 4.36 13.76
C LYS A 68 -2.48 4.84 15.16
N VAL A 69 -3.57 5.62 15.26
CA VAL A 69 -4.36 5.75 16.49
C VAL A 69 -5.82 5.34 16.21
N GLU A 70 -6.36 5.58 14.99
CA GLU A 70 -7.74 5.26 14.61
C GLU A 70 -7.90 4.92 13.10
N ASN A 71 -9.06 4.36 12.72
CA ASN A 71 -9.40 4.03 11.32
C ASN A 71 -9.44 5.25 10.39
N VAL A 72 -9.59 6.44 10.96
CA VAL A 72 -9.51 7.74 10.29
C VAL A 72 -8.68 8.67 11.18
N VAL A 73 -7.62 9.27 10.63
CA VAL A 73 -6.87 10.33 11.32
C VAL A 73 -7.20 11.63 10.63
N SER A 74 -7.67 12.64 11.37
CA SER A 74 -8.05 13.93 10.80
C SER A 74 -7.47 15.11 11.57
N PHE A 75 -7.12 16.15 10.82
CA PHE A 75 -6.76 17.46 11.37
C PHE A 75 -7.55 18.55 10.66
N HIS A 76 -8.10 19.49 11.43
CA HIS A 76 -8.89 20.61 10.93
C HIS A 76 -8.33 21.96 11.38
N TYR A 77 -8.17 22.90 10.43
CA TYR A 77 -7.81 24.30 10.71
C TYR A 77 -8.28 25.24 9.60
N ASN A 78 -9.12 26.23 9.91
CA ASN A 78 -9.63 27.23 8.94
C ASN A 78 -10.06 26.61 7.60
N ASP A 79 -11.00 25.65 7.68
CA ASP A 79 -11.58 24.84 6.59
C ASP A 79 -10.62 23.83 5.95
N PHE A 80 -9.34 23.87 6.29
CA PHE A 80 -8.35 22.93 5.81
C PHE A 80 -8.43 21.61 6.57
N HIS A 81 -8.51 20.52 5.81
CA HIS A 81 -8.60 19.17 6.31
C HIS A 81 -7.46 18.33 5.75
N ASN A 82 -6.77 17.63 6.63
CA ASN A 82 -5.91 16.51 6.31
C ASN A 82 -6.59 15.25 6.85
N MET A 83 -6.81 14.25 5.99
CA MET A 83 -7.43 12.99 6.40
C MET A 83 -6.76 11.78 5.79
N THR A 84 -6.66 10.73 6.61
CA THR A 84 -6.12 9.43 6.20
C THR A 84 -7.13 8.33 6.46
N PHE A 85 -7.39 7.50 5.45
CA PHE A 85 -8.24 6.32 5.52
C PHE A 85 -7.41 5.04 5.47
N HIS A 86 -7.78 4.05 6.27
CA HIS A 86 -7.09 2.78 6.39
C HIS A 86 -8.03 1.60 6.12
N PHE A 87 -7.58 0.64 5.33
CA PHE A 87 -8.25 -0.63 5.06
C PHE A 87 -7.25 -1.76 5.23
N ASP A 88 -7.45 -2.58 6.26
CA ASP A 88 -6.55 -3.68 6.58
C ASP A 88 -6.92 -4.94 5.78
N HIS A 89 -5.91 -5.62 5.27
CA HIS A 89 -6.01 -6.87 4.52
C HIS A 89 -5.08 -7.90 5.15
N ASP A 90 -5.61 -9.10 5.41
CA ASP A 90 -4.82 -10.23 5.85
C ASP A 90 -3.93 -10.74 4.70
N ILE A 91 -2.62 -10.75 4.92
CA ILE A 91 -1.62 -11.12 3.89
C ILE A 91 -1.80 -12.58 3.48
N SER A 92 -2.12 -13.48 4.40
CA SER A 92 -2.36 -14.90 4.09
C SER A 92 -3.54 -15.06 3.13
N SER A 93 -4.64 -14.36 3.41
CA SER A 93 -5.82 -14.30 2.54
C SER A 93 -5.51 -13.69 1.18
N LEU A 94 -4.68 -12.63 1.12
CA LEU A 94 -4.24 -12.03 -0.14
C LEU A 94 -3.43 -13.00 -1.01
N ILE A 95 -2.54 -13.80 -0.39
CA ILE A 95 -1.77 -14.83 -1.09
C ILE A 95 -2.73 -15.86 -1.71
N GLN A 96 -3.59 -16.47 -0.89
CA GLN A 96 -4.54 -17.50 -1.34
C GLN A 96 -5.46 -16.98 -2.44
N LEU A 97 -5.98 -15.76 -2.27
CA LEU A 97 -6.87 -15.14 -3.24
C LEU A 97 -6.15 -14.84 -4.55
N SER A 98 -4.94 -14.27 -4.51
CA SER A 98 -4.18 -13.97 -5.72
C SER A 98 -3.78 -15.24 -6.48
N ASP A 99 -3.42 -16.32 -5.79
CA ASP A 99 -3.13 -17.62 -6.40
C ASP A 99 -4.35 -18.19 -7.12
N LEU A 100 -5.51 -18.18 -6.46
CA LEU A 100 -6.77 -18.67 -7.00
C LEU A 100 -7.19 -17.87 -8.24
N LEU A 101 -7.13 -16.53 -8.16
CA LEU A 101 -7.50 -15.64 -9.27
C LEU A 101 -6.61 -15.85 -10.49
N ASN A 102 -5.31 -16.09 -10.29
CA ASN A 102 -4.40 -16.38 -11.38
C ASN A 102 -4.72 -17.71 -12.09
N LYS A 103 -5.05 -18.76 -11.33
CA LYS A 103 -5.52 -20.02 -11.91
C LYS A 103 -6.81 -19.82 -12.72
N MET A 104 -7.77 -19.06 -12.18
CA MET A 104 -9.03 -18.74 -12.86
C MET A 104 -8.82 -17.86 -14.11
N LYS A 105 -7.89 -16.90 -14.06
CA LYS A 105 -7.49 -16.08 -15.22
C LYS A 105 -7.00 -16.95 -16.36
N ASN A 106 -6.08 -17.87 -16.09
CA ASN A 106 -5.53 -18.76 -17.12
C ASN A 106 -6.63 -19.63 -17.74
N LYS A 107 -7.59 -20.09 -16.93
CA LYS A 107 -8.78 -20.81 -17.42
C LYS A 107 -9.68 -19.91 -18.28
N PHE A 108 -9.94 -18.68 -17.85
CA PHE A 108 -10.74 -17.70 -18.60
C PHE A 108 -10.12 -17.36 -19.95
N ILE A 109 -8.80 -17.12 -20.00
CA ILE A 109 -8.10 -16.82 -21.26
C ILE A 109 -8.24 -17.97 -22.25
N LYS A 110 -8.11 -19.22 -21.77
CA LYS A 110 -8.24 -20.42 -22.62
C LYS A 110 -9.68 -20.68 -23.08
N GLN A 111 -10.67 -20.51 -22.21
CA GLN A 111 -12.05 -20.98 -22.44
C GLN A 111 -13.05 -19.87 -22.78
N LYS A 112 -12.71 -18.60 -22.53
CA LYS A 112 -13.59 -17.42 -22.65
C LYS A 112 -14.94 -17.56 -21.92
N ASP A 113 -15.01 -18.37 -20.87
CA ASP A 113 -16.24 -18.64 -20.12
C ASP A 113 -16.62 -17.47 -19.21
N THR A 114 -17.77 -16.84 -19.51
CA THR A 114 -18.32 -15.72 -18.73
C THR A 114 -18.75 -16.10 -17.31
N ASN A 115 -18.98 -17.38 -17.02
CA ASN A 115 -19.30 -17.84 -15.68
C ASN A 115 -18.12 -17.69 -14.71
N ILE A 116 -16.89 -17.73 -15.21
CA ILE A 116 -15.68 -17.53 -14.40
C ILE A 116 -15.70 -16.14 -13.75
N LEU A 117 -16.17 -15.12 -14.48
CA LEU A 117 -16.28 -13.76 -13.95
C LEU A 117 -17.29 -13.67 -12.79
N LYS A 118 -18.44 -14.35 -12.91
CA LYS A 118 -19.44 -14.42 -11.82
C LYS A 118 -18.89 -15.10 -10.57
N GLN A 119 -18.11 -16.18 -10.76
CA GLN A 119 -17.44 -16.88 -9.67
C GLN A 119 -16.41 -15.99 -8.97
N ILE A 120 -15.58 -15.26 -9.74
CA ILE A 120 -14.60 -14.32 -9.20
C ILE A 120 -15.27 -13.26 -8.33
N VAL A 121 -16.33 -12.62 -8.83
CA VAL A 121 -17.08 -11.62 -8.04
C VAL A 121 -17.59 -12.23 -6.73
N THR A 122 -18.08 -13.47 -6.77
CA THR A 122 -18.56 -14.18 -5.57
C THR A 122 -17.44 -14.45 -4.56
N ILE A 123 -16.25 -14.84 -5.03
CA ILE A 123 -15.07 -15.08 -4.18
C ILE A 123 -14.59 -13.79 -3.50
N LEU A 124 -14.67 -12.66 -4.21
CA LEU A 124 -14.21 -11.36 -3.72
C LEU A 124 -15.13 -10.73 -2.68
N LYS A 125 -16.40 -11.15 -2.61
CA LYS A 125 -17.36 -10.60 -1.63
C LYS A 125 -16.85 -10.74 -0.21
N ASN A 126 -17.02 -9.67 0.58
CA ASN A 126 -16.60 -9.57 1.98
C ASN A 126 -15.10 -9.82 2.22
N LYS A 127 -14.24 -9.69 1.20
CA LYS A 127 -12.77 -9.82 1.35
C LYS A 127 -12.05 -8.48 1.53
N ASN A 128 -12.79 -7.39 1.70
CA ASN A 128 -12.25 -6.02 1.75
C ASN A 128 -11.31 -5.73 0.57
N ILE A 129 -11.64 -6.18 -0.64
CA ILE A 129 -10.83 -5.92 -1.85
C ILE A 129 -11.52 -4.86 -2.70
N PHE A 130 -10.76 -3.88 -3.18
CA PHE A 130 -11.27 -2.85 -4.06
C PHE A 130 -11.51 -3.38 -5.48
N SER A 131 -12.57 -2.92 -6.12
CA SER A 131 -12.72 -2.94 -7.59
C SER A 131 -11.90 -1.81 -8.18
N TYR A 132 -10.99 -2.11 -9.11
CA TYR A 132 -10.18 -1.09 -9.78
C TYR A 132 -11.05 -0.09 -10.55
N LYS A 133 -12.07 -0.58 -11.26
CA LYS A 133 -12.99 0.27 -12.02
C LYS A 133 -13.75 1.24 -11.11
N LYS A 134 -14.29 0.74 -9.98
CA LYS A 134 -15.04 1.58 -9.04
C LYS A 134 -14.13 2.61 -8.38
N ILE A 135 -12.96 2.20 -7.87
CA ILE A 135 -12.05 3.14 -7.19
C ILE A 135 -11.51 4.20 -8.15
N ASN A 136 -11.18 3.84 -9.39
CA ASN A 136 -10.75 4.81 -10.40
C ASN A 136 -11.84 5.85 -10.67
N HIS A 137 -13.08 5.42 -10.86
CA HIS A 137 -14.21 6.32 -11.05
C HIS A 137 -14.45 7.22 -9.83
N ILE A 138 -14.46 6.65 -8.62
CA ILE A 138 -14.67 7.41 -7.39
C ILE A 138 -13.57 8.46 -7.17
N LEU A 139 -12.30 8.11 -7.37
CA LEU A 139 -11.20 9.05 -7.26
C LEU A 139 -11.34 10.21 -8.26
N ALA A 140 -11.69 9.93 -9.52
CA ALA A 140 -11.95 10.98 -10.51
C ALA A 140 -13.10 11.92 -10.07
N THR A 141 -14.22 11.35 -9.63
CA THR A 141 -15.39 12.14 -9.20
C THR A 141 -15.15 12.93 -7.92
N LEU A 142 -14.28 12.46 -7.03
CA LEU A 142 -13.88 13.19 -5.82
C LEU A 142 -13.10 14.45 -6.18
N LEU A 143 -12.19 14.35 -7.15
CA LEU A 143 -11.35 15.49 -7.57
C LEU A 143 -12.15 16.53 -8.35
N TRP A 144 -13.06 16.11 -9.23
CA TRP A 144 -13.86 17.03 -10.06
C TRP A 144 -15.12 17.59 -9.39
N ASN A 145 -15.28 17.39 -8.08
CA ASN A 145 -16.44 17.90 -7.36
C ASN A 145 -16.23 19.36 -6.93
N SER A 146 -17.01 20.28 -7.49
CA SER A 146 -16.90 21.72 -7.20
C SER A 146 -17.10 22.13 -5.74
N LYS A 147 -17.71 21.27 -4.91
CA LYS A 147 -17.93 21.53 -3.48
C LYS A 147 -16.75 21.07 -2.60
N LEU A 148 -15.86 20.24 -3.14
CA LEU A 148 -14.75 19.61 -2.44
C LEU A 148 -13.44 20.06 -3.08
N GLN A 149 -12.53 20.68 -2.32
CA GLN A 149 -11.25 21.13 -2.87
C GLN A 149 -10.13 20.23 -2.38
N ILE A 150 -9.82 19.17 -3.12
CA ILE A 150 -8.62 18.36 -2.85
C ILE A 150 -7.43 19.05 -3.51
N TYR A 151 -6.43 19.44 -2.71
CA TYR A 151 -5.19 19.99 -3.23
C TYR A 151 -4.14 18.91 -3.50
N ARG A 152 -4.12 17.86 -2.68
CA ARG A 152 -3.22 16.73 -2.85
C ARG A 152 -3.86 15.44 -2.36
N GLY A 153 -3.76 14.40 -3.17
CA GLY A 153 -4.15 13.05 -2.81
C GLY A 153 -2.97 12.11 -3.00
N LYS A 154 -2.80 11.16 -2.09
CA LYS A 154 -1.82 10.07 -2.24
C LYS A 154 -2.39 8.79 -1.65
N GLY A 155 -2.05 7.63 -2.21
CA GLY A 155 -2.54 6.38 -1.65
C GLY A 155 -1.83 5.15 -2.20
N VAL A 156 -1.94 4.06 -1.45
CA VAL A 156 -1.55 2.73 -1.90
C VAL A 156 -2.69 1.79 -1.57
N PHE A 157 -3.09 0.95 -2.50
CA PHE A 157 -4.19 0.04 -2.26
C PHE A 157 -4.09 -1.26 -3.06
N VAL A 158 -4.74 -2.30 -2.54
CA VAL A 158 -4.93 -3.57 -3.27
C VAL A 158 -6.28 -3.56 -3.96
N ALA A 159 -6.28 -3.78 -5.27
CA ALA A 159 -7.52 -3.89 -6.05
C ALA A 159 -7.48 -5.06 -7.02
N PHE A 160 -8.65 -5.67 -7.22
CA PHE A 160 -8.88 -6.59 -8.32
C PHE A 160 -9.10 -5.79 -9.60
N ASN A 161 -8.32 -6.12 -10.64
CA ASN A 161 -8.43 -5.49 -11.93
C ASN A 161 -9.61 -6.06 -12.73
N ASP A 162 -10.76 -5.42 -12.55
CA ASP A 162 -12.03 -5.69 -13.23
C ASP A 162 -12.25 -4.82 -14.48
N ASP A 163 -11.22 -4.10 -14.95
CA ASP A 163 -11.25 -3.46 -16.26
C ASP A 163 -10.93 -4.48 -17.35
N ILE A 164 -11.99 -5.12 -17.86
CA ILE A 164 -11.92 -6.21 -18.83
C ILE A 164 -11.53 -5.69 -20.24
N TYR A 165 -11.43 -4.37 -20.47
CA TYR A 165 -11.17 -3.82 -21.80
C TYR A 165 -9.67 -3.57 -22.06
N ASN A 166 -8.81 -3.32 -21.06
CA ASN A 166 -7.37 -3.01 -21.25
C ASN A 166 -6.38 -4.14 -20.80
N ASN A 167 -5.41 -4.56 -21.64
CA ASN A 167 -4.81 -5.93 -21.60
C ASN A 167 -3.43 -6.10 -20.91
N LYS A 168 -3.08 -7.37 -20.61
CA LYS A 168 -2.00 -7.99 -19.77
C LYS A 168 -2.31 -8.21 -18.28
N HIS A 169 -2.84 -7.22 -17.56
CA HIS A 169 -3.09 -7.33 -16.10
C HIS A 169 -4.55 -7.63 -15.70
N LYS A 170 -5.40 -8.02 -16.65
CA LYS A 170 -6.81 -8.37 -16.42
C LYS A 170 -6.95 -9.54 -15.45
N ILE A 171 -7.98 -9.50 -14.61
CA ILE A 171 -8.36 -10.59 -13.68
C ILE A 171 -7.20 -10.95 -12.72
N LYS A 172 -6.43 -9.95 -12.30
CA LYS A 172 -5.39 -10.09 -11.29
C LYS A 172 -5.67 -9.20 -10.10
N LEU A 173 -5.16 -9.63 -8.96
CA LEU A 173 -5.07 -8.82 -7.75
C LEU A 173 -3.72 -8.09 -7.77
N ASN A 174 -3.74 -6.76 -7.75
CA ASN A 174 -2.54 -5.94 -7.86
C ASN A 174 -2.48 -4.90 -6.73
N ILE A 175 -1.27 -4.43 -6.42
CA ILE A 175 -1.05 -3.23 -5.62
C ILE A 175 -0.93 -2.03 -6.56
N TYR A 176 -1.63 -0.96 -6.23
CA TYR A 176 -1.66 0.29 -6.96
C TYR A 176 -1.19 1.45 -6.10
N TYR A 177 -0.61 2.46 -6.74
CA TYR A 177 -0.25 3.74 -6.14
C TYR A 177 -1.08 4.84 -6.80
N TYR A 178 -1.75 5.64 -5.99
CA TYR A 178 -2.53 6.80 -6.40
C TYR A 178 -1.79 8.08 -6.01
N GLN A 179 -1.76 9.06 -6.92
CA GLN A 179 -1.39 10.42 -6.60
C GLN A 179 -2.22 11.44 -7.37
N SER A 180 -2.48 12.60 -6.74
CA SER A 180 -3.16 13.72 -7.36
C SER A 180 -2.64 15.07 -6.88
N VAL A 181 -2.77 16.08 -7.75
CA VAL A 181 -2.54 17.50 -7.46
C VAL A 181 -3.69 18.29 -8.09
N GLY A 182 -4.52 18.89 -7.25
CA GLY A 182 -5.78 19.47 -7.72
C GLY A 182 -6.62 18.43 -8.47
N ASP A 183 -7.06 18.79 -9.67
CA ASP A 183 -7.95 17.97 -10.51
C ASP A 183 -7.22 16.91 -11.35
N LEU A 184 -5.89 16.91 -11.34
CA LEU A 184 -5.06 15.95 -12.06
C LEU A 184 -4.71 14.77 -11.15
N TYR A 185 -4.88 13.56 -11.65
CA TYR A 185 -4.49 12.36 -10.93
C TYR A 185 -3.96 11.26 -11.84
N GLU A 186 -3.26 10.32 -11.21
CA GLU A 186 -2.84 9.08 -11.83
C GLU A 186 -2.95 7.91 -10.84
N ILE A 187 -3.14 6.71 -11.39
CA ILE A 187 -3.09 5.45 -10.67
C ILE A 187 -2.12 4.54 -11.42
N ASN A 188 -1.02 4.19 -10.76
CA ASN A 188 0.02 3.35 -11.33
C ASN A 188 -0.01 1.94 -10.73
N HIS A 189 0.37 0.96 -11.52
CA HIS A 189 0.70 -0.37 -11.03
C HIS A 189 2.02 -0.32 -10.23
N VAL A 190 2.03 -1.02 -9.11
CA VAL A 190 3.19 -1.11 -8.21
C VAL A 190 3.71 -2.54 -8.15
N MET A 191 2.80 -3.50 -7.97
CA MET A 191 3.13 -4.93 -7.97
C MET A 191 1.99 -5.71 -8.58
N THR A 192 2.35 -6.62 -9.48
CA THR A 192 1.47 -7.66 -10.01
C THR A 192 1.82 -8.98 -9.35
N ASP A 193 0.91 -9.95 -9.37
CA ASP A 193 1.20 -11.29 -8.82
C ASP A 193 1.58 -11.23 -7.33
N ILE A 194 0.73 -10.54 -6.56
CA ILE A 194 1.01 -10.23 -5.16
C ILE A 194 1.21 -11.47 -4.28
N HIS A 195 0.68 -12.64 -4.69
CA HIS A 195 0.95 -13.93 -4.04
C HIS A 195 2.45 -14.23 -3.94
N THR A 196 3.19 -14.18 -5.05
CA THR A 196 4.64 -14.47 -5.06
C THR A 196 5.40 -13.46 -4.21
N PHE A 197 5.01 -12.19 -4.30
CA PHE A 197 5.61 -11.12 -3.51
C PHE A 197 5.42 -11.36 -2.00
N PHE A 198 4.18 -11.58 -1.55
CA PHE A 198 3.89 -11.76 -0.14
C PHE A 198 4.42 -13.09 0.40
N GLN A 199 4.38 -14.17 -0.36
CA GLN A 199 5.04 -15.44 0.01
C GLN A 199 6.54 -15.24 0.25
N THR A 200 7.21 -14.53 -0.66
CA THR A 200 8.64 -14.20 -0.52
C THR A 200 8.90 -13.35 0.72
N TYR A 201 8.10 -12.31 0.95
CA TYR A 201 8.20 -11.43 2.11
C TYR A 201 8.02 -12.20 3.42
N VAL A 202 7.00 -13.06 3.51
CA VAL A 202 6.73 -13.87 4.70
C VAL A 202 7.89 -14.83 4.96
N THR A 203 8.34 -15.55 3.93
CA THR A 203 9.45 -16.52 4.05
C THR A 203 10.76 -15.86 4.50
N LYS A 204 11.08 -14.68 3.95
CA LYS A 204 12.31 -13.95 4.29
C LYS A 204 12.35 -13.56 5.77
N ASN A 205 11.26 -12.97 6.28
CA ASN A 205 11.20 -12.55 7.68
C ASN A 205 11.16 -13.75 8.65
N ILE A 206 10.55 -14.89 8.28
CA ILE A 206 10.63 -16.13 9.09
C ILE A 206 12.08 -16.56 9.25
N LYS A 207 12.84 -16.62 8.14
CA LYS A 207 14.27 -16.96 8.15
C LYS A 207 15.10 -15.97 8.97
N GLU A 208 14.82 -14.68 8.87
CA GLU A 208 15.51 -13.65 9.67
C GLU A 208 15.23 -13.83 11.17
N ASN A 209 13.99 -14.14 11.56
CA ASN A 209 13.63 -14.41 12.96
C ASN A 209 14.29 -15.70 13.49
N GLU A 210 14.36 -16.76 12.68
CA GLU A 210 15.06 -18.01 13.04
C GLU A 210 16.57 -17.75 13.26
N ILE A 211 17.22 -16.94 12.42
CA ILE A 211 18.63 -16.58 12.56
C ILE A 211 18.89 -15.80 13.85
N ILE A 212 18.01 -14.86 14.22
CA ILE A 212 18.10 -14.09 15.47
C ILE A 212 17.98 -15.02 16.70
N HIS A 213 17.03 -15.96 16.67
CA HIS A 213 16.87 -16.94 17.74
C HIS A 213 18.06 -17.92 17.85
N THR A 214 18.67 -18.27 16.74
CA THR A 214 19.85 -19.17 16.72
C THR A 214 21.11 -18.46 17.25
N ASN A 215 21.30 -17.17 16.92
CA ASN A 215 22.43 -16.38 17.40
C ASN A 215 22.33 -16.01 18.88
N ASN A 216 21.11 -15.80 19.42
CA ASN A 216 20.92 -15.58 20.86
C ASN A 216 21.15 -16.85 21.69
N ASN A 217 20.88 -18.05 21.13
CA ASN A 217 21.15 -19.32 21.81
C ASN A 217 22.63 -19.72 21.79
N ASN A 218 23.45 -19.18 20.88
CA ASN A 218 24.89 -19.45 20.84
C ASN A 218 25.74 -18.54 21.75
N ASN A 219 25.15 -17.53 22.40
CA ASN A 219 25.87 -16.59 23.27
C ASN A 219 25.63 -16.78 24.77
N ASN A 220 24.88 -17.80 25.19
CA ASN A 220 24.74 -18.16 26.61
C ASN A 220 25.22 -19.58 26.86
N ASN A 221 26.54 -19.75 26.91
CA ASN A 221 27.12 -20.85 27.67
C ASN A 221 27.44 -20.36 29.08
N ASN A 222 26.90 -21.12 30.05
CA ASN A 222 27.05 -21.05 31.51
C ASN A 222 26.12 -20.09 32.27
N ASN A 223 24.92 -20.59 32.59
CA ASN A 223 24.66 -21.06 33.95
C ASN A 223 23.33 -21.83 34.03
N ASN A 224 23.42 -23.10 34.43
CA ASN A 224 22.28 -23.86 34.92
C ASN A 224 21.69 -23.14 36.14
N ASN A 225 20.37 -22.88 36.14
CA ASN A 225 19.44 -23.26 37.21
C ASN A 225 17.99 -22.81 36.88
N ASN A 226 17.13 -23.81 36.71
CA ASN A 226 15.66 -23.84 36.83
C ASN A 226 14.89 -22.53 37.03
N ILE A 227 14.03 -22.15 36.06
CA ILE A 227 12.72 -21.54 36.35
C ILE A 227 11.66 -22.10 35.39
N ASN A 228 10.55 -22.55 35.99
CA ASN A 228 9.42 -23.33 35.49
C ASN A 228 8.83 -22.95 34.12
N ILE A 229 8.67 -23.98 33.28
CA ILE A 229 7.71 -24.03 32.18
C ILE A 229 6.32 -24.18 32.80
N ILE A 230 5.52 -23.10 32.77
CA ILE A 230 4.07 -23.21 32.95
C ILE A 230 3.47 -23.44 31.57
N SER A 231 3.18 -24.71 31.31
CA SER A 231 2.23 -25.17 30.33
C SER A 231 0.83 -24.75 30.75
N ASN A 232 0.30 -23.67 30.16
CA ASN A 232 -1.15 -23.45 30.16
C ASN A 232 -1.76 -24.00 28.88
N ASN A 233 -2.33 -25.20 29.03
CA ASN A 233 -3.39 -25.76 28.21
C ASN A 233 -4.44 -24.69 27.89
N ILE A 234 -4.67 -24.42 26.61
CA ILE A 234 -5.97 -24.00 26.10
C ILE A 234 -6.38 -25.04 25.07
N ASN A 235 -7.01 -26.11 25.56
CA ASN A 235 -7.93 -26.88 24.74
C ASN A 235 -9.26 -26.11 24.75
N ASN A 236 -9.67 -25.61 23.59
CA ASN A 236 -11.07 -25.64 23.16
C ASN A 236 -11.16 -25.45 21.64
N GLU A 237 -11.44 -26.57 20.97
CA GLU A 237 -12.22 -26.75 19.74
C GLU A 237 -11.74 -26.12 18.42
N ASN A 238 -11.05 -26.96 17.63
CA ASN A 238 -11.26 -27.25 16.20
C ASN A 238 -11.74 -26.11 15.28
N THR A 239 -10.81 -25.51 14.53
CA THR A 239 -10.54 -25.85 13.11
C THR A 239 -9.33 -25.04 12.65
N GLN A 240 -8.12 -25.53 12.91
CA GLN A 240 -6.90 -25.02 12.28
C GLN A 240 -6.51 -25.99 11.17
N THR A 241 -6.71 -25.58 9.92
CA THR A 241 -5.96 -26.17 8.80
C THR A 241 -4.51 -25.75 8.96
N GLU A 242 -3.68 -26.66 9.47
CA GLU A 242 -2.23 -26.53 9.54
C GLU A 242 -1.66 -26.19 8.15
N PHE A 243 -0.89 -25.10 8.09
CA PHE A 243 -0.08 -24.73 6.94
C PHE A 243 1.06 -25.75 6.79
N ASN A 244 0.88 -26.74 5.92
CA ASN A 244 1.91 -27.71 5.61
C ASN A 244 2.76 -27.23 4.41
N ILE A 245 3.84 -26.50 4.69
CA ILE A 245 4.75 -25.89 3.70
C ILE A 245 5.67 -26.93 3.03
N HIS A 246 5.61 -28.22 3.39
CA HIS A 246 6.60 -29.22 2.97
C HIS A 246 6.31 -29.98 1.67
N ASN A 247 5.27 -29.65 0.90
CA ASN A 247 4.95 -30.39 -0.34
C ASN A 247 4.59 -29.47 -1.53
N ILE A 248 5.46 -28.54 -1.89
CA ILE A 248 5.37 -27.82 -3.17
C ILE A 248 6.61 -28.17 -4.00
N ASN A 249 6.48 -29.24 -4.79
CA ASN A 249 7.43 -29.55 -5.86
C ASN A 249 7.18 -28.55 -7.00
N TYR A 250 8.14 -27.67 -7.26
CA TYR A 250 8.15 -26.86 -8.47
C TYR A 250 8.87 -27.65 -9.56
N ASP A 251 8.11 -28.23 -10.48
CA ASP A 251 8.67 -28.68 -11.75
C ASP A 251 9.13 -27.43 -12.52
N HIS A 252 10.44 -27.34 -12.75
CA HIS A 252 11.06 -26.33 -13.59
C HIS A 252 10.68 -26.58 -15.05
N GLU A 253 9.65 -25.88 -15.55
CA GLU A 253 9.48 -25.70 -17.00
C GLU A 253 10.05 -24.34 -17.42
N GLU A 254 11.21 -24.39 -18.10
CA GLU A 254 11.71 -23.29 -18.93
C GLU A 254 10.71 -23.02 -20.06
N HIS A 255 10.06 -21.86 -20.04
CA HIS A 255 9.31 -21.34 -21.19
C HIS A 255 10.07 -20.16 -21.77
N THR A 256 10.62 -20.36 -22.97
CA THR A 256 11.37 -19.38 -23.77
C THR A 256 10.46 -18.28 -24.33
N CYS A 257 11.04 -17.09 -24.51
CA CYS A 257 10.35 -15.80 -24.67
C CYS A 257 9.91 -15.48 -26.12
N ASP A 258 9.62 -16.47 -26.96
CA ASP A 258 9.52 -16.26 -28.42
C ASP A 258 8.12 -16.35 -29.05
N ASP A 259 7.05 -16.66 -28.31
CA ASP A 259 5.74 -16.96 -28.91
C ASP A 259 4.68 -15.82 -28.89
N LEU A 260 5.05 -14.55 -28.71
CA LEU A 260 4.07 -13.44 -28.62
C LEU A 260 4.30 -12.26 -29.58
N LEU A 261 4.86 -12.50 -30.76
CA LEU A 261 4.90 -11.52 -31.85
C LEU A 261 3.72 -11.72 -32.82
N GLU A 262 2.53 -11.22 -32.48
CA GLU A 262 1.59 -10.69 -33.47
C GLU A 262 0.45 -9.93 -32.75
N PHE A 263 0.05 -8.81 -33.35
CA PHE A 263 -0.93 -7.80 -32.89
C PHE A 263 -0.38 -6.60 -32.11
N GLU A 264 0.53 -5.87 -32.78
CA GLU A 264 0.63 -4.42 -32.62
C GLU A 264 -0.60 -3.68 -33.18
N ASN A 265 -0.83 -2.50 -32.58
CA ASN A 265 -1.69 -1.38 -32.99
C ASN A 265 -3.05 -1.29 -32.29
N TYR A 266 -3.04 -0.71 -31.08
CA TYR A 266 -3.73 0.57 -30.81
C TYR A 266 -3.09 1.26 -29.60
N ILE A 267 -2.81 2.55 -29.76
CA ILE A 267 -2.00 3.41 -28.88
C ILE A 267 -2.65 3.57 -27.50
N SER A 268 -2.00 3.07 -26.46
CA SER A 268 -1.99 3.67 -25.12
C SER A 268 -0.72 3.24 -24.40
N ASP A 269 0.28 4.12 -24.39
CA ASP A 269 1.50 4.11 -23.58
C ASP A 269 1.88 2.77 -22.96
N ASP A 270 2.54 1.94 -23.76
CA ASP A 270 3.51 0.97 -23.26
C ASP A 270 4.64 1.75 -22.57
N SER A 271 4.44 2.11 -21.29
CA SER A 271 5.58 2.33 -20.41
C SER A 271 6.18 0.95 -20.13
N SER A 272 7.05 0.55 -21.05
CA SER A 272 8.15 -0.40 -20.91
C SER A 272 8.28 -0.98 -19.51
N CYS A 273 8.15 -2.32 -19.40
CA CYS A 273 8.67 -3.17 -18.33
C CYS A 273 9.29 -2.39 -17.17
N SER A 274 8.47 -1.85 -16.26
CA SER A 274 8.99 -1.26 -15.04
C SER A 274 9.65 -2.39 -14.27
N GLU A 275 10.97 -2.34 -14.14
CA GLU A 275 11.73 -3.26 -13.30
C GLU A 275 10.98 -3.43 -11.97
N ASN A 276 10.75 -4.68 -11.54
CA ASN A 276 10.07 -5.04 -10.28
C ASN A 276 10.69 -4.40 -9.00
N ASN A 277 11.74 -3.57 -9.15
CA ASN A 277 12.49 -2.89 -8.12
C ASN A 277 12.18 -1.38 -7.98
N GLU A 278 11.32 -0.77 -8.82
CA GLU A 278 11.12 0.68 -8.77
C GLU A 278 10.32 1.19 -7.55
N TYR A 279 9.50 0.33 -6.95
CA TYR A 279 8.73 0.65 -5.75
C TYR A 279 9.23 -0.20 -4.58
N ASN A 280 9.81 0.45 -3.56
CA ASN A 280 10.21 -0.27 -2.35
C ASN A 280 8.98 -0.52 -1.44
N ILE A 281 8.14 -1.46 -1.85
CA ILE A 281 6.91 -1.86 -1.14
C ILE A 281 7.23 -2.42 0.25
N ASN A 282 8.41 -3.00 0.44
CA ASN A 282 8.84 -3.49 1.76
C ASN A 282 8.81 -2.37 2.82
N ASN A 283 9.01 -1.11 2.43
CA ASN A 283 8.97 0.02 3.35
C ASN A 283 7.57 0.39 3.86
N ILE A 284 6.50 -0.15 3.29
CA ILE A 284 5.11 0.13 3.70
C ILE A 284 4.46 -1.07 4.41
N LEU A 285 5.20 -2.18 4.51
CA LEU A 285 4.84 -3.35 5.27
C LEU A 285 5.29 -3.14 6.72
N ASN A 286 4.32 -2.85 7.58
CA ASN A 286 4.57 -2.62 9.01
C ASN A 286 4.42 -3.89 9.85
N ASN A 287 3.82 -4.93 9.27
CA ASN A 287 3.51 -6.20 9.94
C ASN A 287 3.61 -7.34 8.93
N MET A 288 4.11 -8.48 9.41
CA MET A 288 4.14 -9.77 8.73
C MET A 288 2.77 -10.27 8.26
N HIS A 289 1.69 -9.88 8.94
CA HIS A 289 0.35 -10.43 8.73
C HIS A 289 -0.63 -9.49 8.03
N ILE A 290 -0.39 -8.18 8.09
CA ILE A 290 -1.37 -7.19 7.64
C ILE A 290 -0.74 -6.26 6.61
N PHE A 291 -1.37 -6.19 5.45
CA PHE A 291 -1.17 -5.12 4.49
C PHE A 291 -2.29 -4.09 4.68
N THR A 292 -1.97 -2.80 4.78
CA THR A 292 -2.96 -1.74 4.93
C THR A 292 -3.01 -0.88 3.68
N SER A 293 -4.13 -0.92 2.95
CA SER A 293 -4.42 0.10 1.94
C SER A 293 -4.69 1.44 2.61
N ARG A 294 -4.08 2.50 2.10
CA ARG A 294 -4.10 3.84 2.68
C ARG A 294 -4.44 4.88 1.64
N PHE A 295 -5.28 5.84 2.01
CA PHE A 295 -5.58 7.02 1.22
C PHE A 295 -5.42 8.26 2.07
N LEU A 296 -4.63 9.21 1.61
CA LEU A 296 -4.40 10.52 2.20
C LEU A 296 -5.01 11.58 1.28
N PHE A 297 -5.87 12.43 1.84
CA PHE A 297 -6.41 13.60 1.15
C PHE A 297 -6.14 14.86 1.97
N ILE A 298 -5.64 15.88 1.29
CA ILE A 298 -5.31 17.19 1.85
C ILE A 298 -6.07 18.24 1.04
N GLY A 299 -6.88 19.05 1.71
CA GLY A 299 -7.77 19.97 1.00
C GLY A 299 -8.68 20.81 1.89
N LYS A 300 -9.76 21.34 1.32
CA LYS A 300 -10.80 22.11 2.04
C LYS A 300 -12.19 21.55 1.82
N ASN A 301 -13.08 21.86 2.78
CA ASN A 301 -14.51 21.49 2.77
C ASN A 301 -14.73 19.98 2.60
N ILE A 302 -13.86 19.18 3.24
CA ILE A 302 -13.90 17.74 3.05
C ILE A 302 -14.80 17.08 4.09
N ASN A 303 -15.90 16.46 3.65
CA ASN A 303 -16.70 15.60 4.50
C ASN A 303 -16.07 14.19 4.57
N MET A 304 -15.52 13.84 5.72
CA MET A 304 -14.84 12.57 5.95
C MET A 304 -15.75 11.35 5.80
N GLU A 305 -16.99 11.44 6.30
CA GLU A 305 -17.94 10.32 6.26
C GLU A 305 -18.37 10.04 4.82
N ASP A 306 -18.64 11.08 4.04
CA ASP A 306 -18.97 10.95 2.63
C ASP A 306 -17.84 10.30 1.82
N ILE A 307 -16.57 10.69 2.08
CA ILE A 307 -15.42 10.08 1.40
C ILE A 307 -15.26 8.62 1.83
N LYS A 308 -15.39 8.33 3.13
CA LYS A 308 -15.31 6.95 3.62
C LYS A 308 -16.36 6.06 2.97
N ASN A 309 -17.62 6.50 2.94
CA ASN A 309 -18.71 5.77 2.32
C ASN A 309 -18.44 5.49 0.83
N LYS A 310 -17.94 6.49 0.09
CA LYS A 310 -17.56 6.33 -1.33
C LYS A 310 -16.42 5.33 -1.53
N LEU A 311 -15.41 5.33 -0.65
CA LEU A 311 -14.32 4.35 -0.70
C LEU A 311 -14.84 2.96 -0.32
N ASP A 312 -15.69 2.84 0.70
CA ASP A 312 -16.30 1.58 1.13
C ASP A 312 -17.14 0.97 -0.01
N ASP A 313 -17.85 1.77 -0.80
CA ASP A 313 -18.66 1.30 -1.94
C ASP A 313 -17.82 0.76 -3.11
N CYS A 314 -16.52 1.08 -3.13
CA CYS A 314 -15.57 0.51 -4.07
C CYS A 314 -15.17 -0.93 -3.72
N LEU A 315 -15.43 -1.38 -2.49
CA LEU A 315 -15.12 -2.74 -2.06
C LEU A 315 -16.11 -3.74 -2.66
N TYR A 316 -15.66 -4.97 -2.87
CA TYR A 316 -16.54 -6.11 -3.06
C TYR A 316 -17.18 -6.48 -1.72
N LYS A 317 -18.34 -5.87 -1.43
CA LYS A 317 -19.26 -6.25 -0.35
C LYS A 317 -20.12 -7.43 -0.80
#